data_AF-A0A8K0D3J4-F1
#
_entry.id   AF-A0A8K0D3J4-F1
#
_cell.length_a   1.000
_cell.length_b   1.000
_cell.length_c   1.000
_cell.angle_alpha   90.00
_cell.angle_beta   90.00
_cell.angle_gamma   90.00
#
_symmetry.space_group_name_H-M   'P 1'
#
loop_
_entity.id
_entity.type
_entity.pdbx_description
1 polymer ?
#
loop_
_entity_poly.entity_id
_entity_poly.type
_entity_poly.pdbx_seq_one_letter_code
_entity_poly.pdbx_strand_id
1 'polypeptide(L)'
;MVYEYTVSKTLYVHALVNLICPSLDEGTVHLEEEAKEIWNELNPSNIPTLPTYQRNWDIINIQRIIVNTFTFDSFTEIARLKTLQLPESGAWLQAIPSSHIGTLMDNNFFRVCVALRIGRPVYRPYNCICGAQVSVDGRHGLHCGKGSVETFGPWSKEAQDLVHTIGTNLNQISGDSRSKQFLTQRISLAIQRGNAACVFETLTSSTSMEEIFYLT
;
A
#
# COMPACT_ATOMS: atom_id res chain seq x y z
N MET A 1 -28.95 -35.47 4.61
CA MET A 1 -28.55 -34.90 5.92
C MET A 1 -27.07 -34.56 5.82
N VAL A 2 -26.77 -33.29 5.53
CA VAL A 2 -25.39 -32.79 5.44
C VAL A 2 -25.12 -32.09 6.77
N TYR A 3 -24.18 -32.61 7.55
CA TYR A 3 -23.74 -31.96 8.78
C TYR A 3 -22.92 -30.72 8.41
N GLU A 4 -23.45 -29.53 8.68
CA GLU A 4 -22.70 -28.28 8.67
C GLU A 4 -21.68 -28.31 9.80
N TYR A 5 -20.40 -28.42 9.46
CA TYR A 5 -19.29 -28.26 10.40
C TYR A 5 -18.90 -26.79 10.48
N THR A 6 -19.75 -25.98 11.11
CA THR A 6 -19.44 -24.58 11.43
C THR A 6 -18.80 -24.52 12.82
N VAL A 7 -17.65 -25.20 13.00
CA VAL A 7 -16.85 -24.99 14.21
C VAL A 7 -16.12 -23.68 14.04
N SER A 8 -16.61 -22.66 14.74
CA SER A 8 -16.09 -21.30 14.75
C SER A 8 -14.57 -21.30 14.97
N LYS A 9 -13.81 -20.75 14.02
CA LYS A 9 -12.33 -20.63 14.08
C LYS A 9 -11.82 -20.02 15.39
N THR A 10 -12.65 -19.25 16.08
CA THR A 10 -12.35 -18.63 17.37
C THR A 10 -12.18 -19.65 18.50
N LEU A 11 -12.91 -20.78 18.48
CA LEU A 11 -12.89 -21.75 19.57
C LEU A 11 -11.51 -22.42 19.76
N TYR A 12 -10.82 -22.71 18.64
CA TYR A 12 -9.51 -23.36 18.66
C TYR A 12 -8.39 -22.42 19.12
N VAL A 13 -8.46 -21.14 18.75
CA VAL A 13 -7.49 -20.13 19.19
C VAL A 13 -7.63 -19.92 20.70
N HIS A 14 -8.86 -19.80 21.18
CA HIS A 14 -9.16 -19.64 22.62
C HIS A 14 -8.65 -20.82 23.45
N ALA A 15 -8.89 -22.05 23.01
CA ALA A 15 -8.42 -23.25 23.70
C ALA A 15 -6.88 -23.32 23.76
N LEU A 16 -6.20 -22.94 22.67
CA LEU A 16 -4.74 -22.91 22.62
C LEU A 16 -4.14 -21.80 23.50
N VAL A 17 -4.75 -20.61 23.50
CA VAL A 17 -4.33 -19.46 24.34
C VAL A 17 -4.48 -19.82 25.82
N ASN A 18 -5.60 -20.41 26.23
CA ASN A 18 -5.83 -20.86 27.60
C ASN A 18 -4.86 -21.97 28.04
N LEU A 19 -4.45 -22.85 27.13
CA LEU A 19 -3.48 -23.91 27.43
C LEU A 19 -2.06 -23.35 27.64
N ILE A 20 -1.67 -22.37 26.82
CA ILE A 20 -0.32 -21.77 26.84
C ILE A 20 -0.20 -20.72 27.96
N CYS A 21 -1.27 -19.99 28.26
CA CYS A 21 -1.28 -18.96 29.28
C CYS A 21 -2.61 -18.96 30.07
N PRO A 22 -2.75 -19.85 31.06
CA PRO A 22 -4.00 -20.03 31.82
C PRO A 22 -4.35 -18.85 32.76
N SER A 23 -3.44 -17.90 32.93
CA SER A 23 -3.63 -16.68 33.74
C SER A 23 -3.87 -15.42 32.92
N LEU A 24 -3.90 -15.52 31.58
CA LEU A 24 -4.32 -14.41 30.73
C LEU A 24 -5.84 -14.32 30.83
N ASP A 25 -6.32 -13.38 31.66
CA ASP A 25 -7.72 -13.01 31.70
C ASP A 25 -8.07 -12.43 30.32
N GLU A 26 -8.83 -13.19 29.51
CA GLU A 26 -9.08 -12.96 28.07
C GLU A 26 -9.71 -11.59 27.74
N GLY A 27 -10.05 -10.78 28.75
CA GLY A 27 -10.60 -9.43 28.62
C GLY A 27 -9.76 -8.30 29.21
N THR A 28 -8.69 -8.56 29.96
CA THR A 28 -7.96 -7.50 30.69
C THR A 28 -6.75 -7.04 29.89
N VAL A 29 -6.87 -5.90 29.20
CA VAL A 29 -5.74 -5.24 28.54
C VAL A 29 -4.86 -4.62 29.62
N HIS A 30 -3.67 -5.18 29.84
CA HIS A 30 -2.71 -4.58 30.76
C HIS A 30 -2.32 -3.17 30.28
N LEU A 31 -2.21 -2.24 31.23
CA LEU A 31 -1.86 -0.83 31.00
C LEU A 31 -2.89 -0.01 30.19
N GLU A 32 -4.16 -0.44 30.17
CA GLU A 32 -5.21 0.24 29.41
C GLU A 32 -5.40 1.71 29.83
N GLU A 33 -5.38 2.00 31.13
CA GLU A 33 -5.59 3.35 31.64
C GLU A 33 -4.40 4.28 31.32
N GLU A 34 -3.16 3.81 31.50
CA GLU A 34 -1.97 4.60 31.12
C GLU A 34 -1.91 4.84 29.60
N ALA A 35 -2.30 3.85 28.81
CA ALA A 35 -2.40 3.99 27.36
C ALA A 35 -3.48 5.01 26.96
N LYS A 36 -4.63 5.03 27.65
CA LYS A 36 -5.68 6.04 27.45
C LYS A 36 -5.24 7.43 27.88
N GLU A 37 -4.45 7.56 28.93
CA GLU A 37 -3.89 8.84 29.36
C GLU A 37 -2.96 9.42 28.29
N ILE A 38 -1.96 8.64 27.84
CA ILE A 38 -1.06 9.03 26.74
C ILE A 38 -1.87 9.33 25.47
N TRP A 39 -2.91 8.54 25.18
CA TRP A 39 -3.78 8.78 24.05
C TRP A 39 -4.50 10.13 24.17
N ASN A 40 -5.09 10.43 25.33
CA ASN A 40 -5.83 11.67 25.56
C ASN A 40 -4.94 12.91 25.51
N GLU A 41 -3.66 12.81 25.90
CA GLU A 41 -2.68 13.88 25.71
C GLU A 41 -2.48 14.21 24.23
N LEU A 42 -2.40 13.18 23.38
CA LEU A 42 -2.17 13.33 21.95
C LEU A 42 -3.45 13.63 21.15
N ASN A 43 -4.58 13.04 21.55
CA ASN A 43 -5.87 13.06 20.86
C ASN A 43 -7.00 13.35 21.87
N PRO A 44 -7.18 14.62 22.30
CA PRO A 44 -8.08 14.97 23.40
C PRO A 44 -9.50 14.46 23.19
N SER A 45 -9.92 13.52 24.05
CA SER A 45 -11.27 12.91 24.06
C SER A 45 -11.70 12.26 22.74
N ASN A 46 -10.77 11.90 21.85
CA ASN A 46 -11.07 11.31 20.55
C ASN A 46 -10.80 9.80 20.59
N ILE A 47 -11.66 9.07 21.30
CA ILE A 47 -11.61 7.61 21.42
C ILE A 47 -12.56 7.01 20.38
N PRO A 48 -12.15 5.96 19.64
CA PRO A 48 -13.03 5.34 18.67
C PRO A 48 -14.25 4.65 19.30
N THR A 49 -15.38 4.66 18.60
CA THR A 49 -16.62 3.99 19.04
C THR A 49 -16.47 2.48 19.22
N LEU A 50 -15.57 1.86 18.44
CA LEU A 50 -15.19 0.44 18.56
C LEU A 50 -13.68 0.33 18.80
N PRO A 51 -13.23 0.42 20.07
CA PRO A 51 -11.82 0.46 20.43
C PRO A 51 -11.11 -0.90 20.30
N THR A 52 -11.83 -1.99 20.07
CA THR A 52 -11.24 -3.32 19.85
C THR A 52 -10.56 -3.47 18.48
N TYR A 53 -10.80 -2.54 17.56
CA TYR A 53 -10.19 -2.56 16.23
C TYR A 53 -9.07 -1.52 16.12
N GLN A 54 -7.82 -1.98 16.03
CA GLN A 54 -6.63 -1.13 15.88
C GLN A 54 -6.78 -0.06 14.78
N ARG A 55 -7.36 -0.44 13.64
CA ARG A 55 -7.60 0.48 12.51
C ARG A 55 -8.36 1.75 12.92
N ASN A 56 -9.30 1.65 13.85
CA ASN A 56 -10.11 2.79 14.27
C ASN A 56 -9.29 3.80 15.07
N TRP A 57 -8.33 3.32 15.87
CA TRP A 57 -7.33 4.16 16.52
C TRP A 57 -6.38 4.76 15.50
N ASP A 58 -5.85 3.95 14.58
CA ASP A 58 -4.90 4.40 13.56
C ASP A 58 -5.45 5.54 12.73
N ILE A 59 -6.73 5.47 12.31
CA ILE A 59 -7.37 6.52 11.52
C ILE A 59 -7.34 7.87 12.24
N ILE A 60 -7.66 7.90 13.54
CA ILE A 60 -7.66 9.14 14.33
C ILE A 60 -6.24 9.72 14.42
N ASN A 61 -5.27 8.85 14.74
CA ASN A 61 -3.88 9.26 14.88
C ASN A 61 -3.29 9.75 13.55
N ILE A 62 -3.55 9.05 12.45
CA ILE A 62 -3.09 9.41 11.11
C ILE A 62 -3.69 10.77 10.70
N GLN A 63 -4.98 11.00 10.95
CA GLN A 63 -5.61 12.28 10.66
C GLN A 63 -4.94 13.42 11.43
N ARG A 64 -4.70 13.24 12.73
CA ARG A 64 -3.96 14.22 13.55
C ARG A 64 -2.58 14.50 12.98
N ILE A 65 -1.81 13.47 12.67
CA ILE A 65 -0.44 13.59 12.14
C ILE A 65 -0.44 14.34 10.80
N ILE A 66 -1.37 14.02 9.90
CA ILE A 66 -1.51 14.68 8.59
C ILE A 66 -1.82 16.17 8.75
N VAL A 67 -2.73 16.53 9.64
CA VAL A 67 -3.17 17.93 9.82
C VAL A 67 -2.14 18.76 10.58
N ASN A 68 -1.54 18.21 11.63
CA ASN A 68 -0.77 19.00 12.60
C ASN A 68 0.75 18.88 12.45
N THR A 69 1.28 17.86 11.76
CA THR A 69 2.72 17.54 11.80
C THR A 69 3.35 17.40 10.42
N PHE A 70 2.58 16.97 9.40
CA PHE A 70 3.09 16.78 8.05
C PHE A 70 3.17 18.10 7.27
N THR A 71 4.17 18.93 7.58
CA THR A 71 4.56 20.05 6.71
C THR A 71 5.73 19.64 5.83
N PHE A 72 5.62 19.85 4.53
CA PHE A 72 6.71 19.65 3.59
C PHE A 72 7.13 20.97 2.98
N ASP A 73 8.43 21.20 2.88
CA ASP A 73 8.98 22.41 2.23
C ASP A 73 8.95 22.31 0.70
N SER A 74 8.85 21.10 0.16
CA SER A 74 8.87 20.84 -1.28
C SER A 74 7.47 20.62 -1.84
N PHE A 75 7.10 21.41 -2.86
CA PHE A 75 5.87 21.22 -3.63
C PHE A 75 5.71 19.80 -4.17
N THR A 76 6.82 19.11 -4.50
CA THR A 76 6.79 17.73 -4.99
C THR A 76 6.30 16.77 -3.91
N GLU A 77 6.75 16.95 -2.67
CA GLU A 77 6.36 16.11 -1.53
C GLU A 77 4.89 16.36 -1.15
N ILE A 78 4.45 17.62 -1.18
CA ILE A 78 3.03 18.00 -0.98
C ILE A 78 2.15 17.35 -2.04
N ALA A 79 2.54 17.46 -3.32
CA ALA A 79 1.80 16.84 -4.42
C ALA A 79 1.73 15.32 -4.23
N ARG A 80 2.86 14.68 -3.90
CA ARG A 80 2.90 13.24 -3.61
C ARG A 80 1.93 12.87 -2.50
N LEU A 81 1.99 13.54 -1.34
CA LEU A 81 1.10 13.27 -0.22
C LEU A 81 -0.38 13.41 -0.62
N LYS A 82 -0.74 14.51 -1.29
CA LYS A 82 -2.13 14.74 -1.75
C LYS A 82 -2.59 13.62 -2.67
N THR A 83 -1.73 13.18 -3.56
CA THR A 83 -2.05 12.10 -4.48
C THR A 83 -2.22 10.75 -3.77
N LEU A 84 -1.40 10.44 -2.77
CA LEU A 84 -1.54 9.22 -1.98
C LEU A 84 -2.82 9.16 -1.16
N GLN A 85 -3.43 10.31 -0.85
CA GLN A 85 -4.71 10.39 -0.16
C GLN A 85 -5.91 10.12 -1.08
N LEU A 86 -5.71 10.13 -2.41
CA LEU A 86 -6.80 9.88 -3.36
C LEU A 86 -7.22 8.40 -3.34
N PRO A 87 -8.51 8.12 -3.62
CA PRO A 87 -9.01 6.75 -3.72
C PRO A 87 -8.22 5.91 -4.71
N GLU A 88 -8.11 4.61 -4.42
CA GLU A 88 -7.45 3.61 -5.27
C GLU A 88 -5.95 3.79 -5.54
N SER A 89 -5.34 4.88 -5.07
CA SER A 89 -3.90 5.12 -5.20
C SER A 89 -3.08 3.96 -4.63
N GLY A 90 -3.58 3.31 -3.58
CA GLY A 90 -2.95 2.20 -2.85
C GLY A 90 -3.47 0.82 -3.22
N ALA A 91 -4.30 0.65 -4.26
CA ALA A 91 -4.95 -0.62 -4.54
C ALA A 91 -3.96 -1.78 -4.73
N TRP A 92 -2.83 -1.55 -5.40
CA TRP A 92 -1.79 -2.58 -5.58
C TRP A 92 -1.15 -3.07 -4.26
N LEU A 93 -1.11 -2.25 -3.21
CA LEU A 93 -0.61 -2.65 -1.89
C LEU A 93 -1.59 -3.58 -1.16
N GLN A 94 -2.86 -3.58 -1.57
CA GLN A 94 -3.91 -4.44 -1.02
C GLN A 94 -4.05 -5.75 -1.80
N ALA A 95 -3.32 -5.92 -2.90
CA ALA A 95 -3.36 -7.13 -3.70
C ALA A 95 -2.65 -8.28 -2.96
N ILE A 96 -3.25 -9.47 -2.97
CA ILE A 96 -2.60 -10.66 -2.40
C ILE A 96 -1.40 -11.02 -3.27
N PRO A 97 -0.18 -11.17 -2.73
CA PRO A 97 0.98 -11.57 -3.53
C PRO A 97 0.87 -13.05 -3.91
N SER A 98 0.48 -13.34 -5.15
CA SER A 98 0.35 -14.72 -5.65
C SER A 98 0.70 -14.83 -7.13
N SER A 99 1.61 -15.75 -7.45
CA SER A 99 2.04 -16.04 -8.82
C SER A 99 0.91 -16.64 -9.66
N HIS A 100 0.09 -17.51 -9.05
CA HIS A 100 -0.99 -18.23 -9.73
C HIS A 100 -2.06 -17.32 -10.34
N ILE A 101 -2.34 -16.18 -9.71
CA ILE A 101 -3.32 -15.19 -10.19
C ILE A 101 -2.64 -13.94 -10.80
N GLY A 102 -1.32 -13.98 -10.96
CA GLY A 102 -0.54 -12.92 -11.61
C GLY A 102 -0.44 -11.63 -10.79
N THR A 103 -0.66 -11.67 -9.48
CA THR A 103 -0.59 -10.51 -8.57
C THR A 103 0.72 -10.40 -7.81
N LEU A 104 1.57 -11.44 -7.85
CA LEU A 104 2.92 -11.38 -7.29
C LEU A 104 3.77 -10.38 -8.09
N MET A 105 4.34 -9.39 -7.40
CA MET A 105 5.29 -8.44 -7.98
C MET A 105 6.72 -8.86 -7.63
N ASP A 106 7.64 -8.65 -8.55
CA ASP A 106 9.06 -8.87 -8.29
C ASP A 106 9.57 -7.95 -7.15
N ASN A 107 10.51 -8.44 -6.34
CA ASN A 107 11.01 -7.71 -5.18
C ASN A 107 11.63 -6.37 -5.55
N ASN A 108 12.40 -6.30 -6.64
CA ASN A 108 13.02 -5.04 -7.04
C ASN A 108 11.98 -4.09 -7.66
N PHE A 109 11.01 -4.62 -8.40
CA PHE A 109 9.88 -3.81 -8.87
C PHE A 109 9.08 -3.23 -7.70
N PHE A 110 8.79 -4.05 -6.69
CA PHE A 110 8.12 -3.62 -5.47
C PHE A 110 8.91 -2.53 -4.75
N ARG A 111 10.21 -2.72 -4.55
CA ARG A 111 11.10 -1.74 -3.91
C ARG A 111 11.10 -0.40 -4.66
N VAL A 112 11.24 -0.42 -5.98
CA VAL A 112 11.18 0.79 -6.82
C VAL A 112 9.84 1.50 -6.67
N CYS A 113 8.74 0.77 -6.78
CA CYS A 113 7.40 1.34 -6.67
C CYS A 113 7.15 1.95 -5.29
N VAL A 114 7.55 1.27 -4.21
CA VAL A 114 7.47 1.83 -2.85
C VAL A 114 8.34 3.08 -2.75
N ALA A 115 9.60 3.04 -3.17
CA ALA A 115 10.53 4.17 -3.07
C ALA A 115 9.99 5.41 -3.82
N LEU A 116 9.50 5.24 -5.05
CA LEU A 116 8.82 6.29 -5.82
C LEU A 116 7.59 6.83 -5.05
N ARG A 117 6.80 5.92 -4.46
CA ARG A 117 5.58 6.24 -3.71
C ARG A 117 5.87 7.07 -2.46
N ILE A 118 6.94 6.81 -1.72
CA ILE A 118 7.29 7.53 -0.50
C ILE A 118 8.34 8.64 -0.72
N GLY A 119 8.79 8.85 -1.95
CA GLY A 119 9.83 9.85 -2.27
C GLY A 119 11.22 9.50 -1.77
N ARG A 120 11.50 8.23 -1.53
CA ARG A 120 12.82 7.79 -1.09
C ARG A 120 13.74 7.53 -2.28
N PRO A 121 15.06 7.67 -2.08
CA PRO A 121 16.05 7.26 -3.07
C PRO A 121 15.79 5.83 -3.54
N VAL A 122 15.63 5.66 -4.86
CA VAL A 122 15.50 4.36 -5.52
C VAL A 122 16.87 3.76 -5.76
N TYR A 123 17.83 4.59 -6.18
CA TYR A 123 19.16 4.14 -6.59
C TYR A 123 20.25 5.20 -6.38
N ARG A 124 21.52 4.79 -6.45
CA ARG A 124 22.67 5.70 -6.53
C ARG A 124 22.71 6.42 -7.89
N PRO A 125 23.24 7.66 -7.98
CA PRO A 125 23.31 8.36 -9.26
C PRO A 125 24.13 7.60 -10.30
N TYR A 126 23.68 7.56 -11.55
CA TYR A 126 24.36 6.90 -12.68
C TYR A 126 24.02 7.60 -14.01
N ASN A 127 24.68 7.19 -15.09
CA ASN A 127 24.41 7.66 -16.46
C ASN A 127 23.35 6.80 -17.14
N CYS A 128 22.25 7.40 -17.57
CA CYS A 128 21.22 6.72 -18.35
C CYS A 128 21.74 6.32 -19.73
N ILE A 129 21.13 5.30 -20.34
CA ILE A 129 21.32 4.96 -21.76
C ILE A 129 21.03 6.13 -22.72
N CYS A 130 20.22 7.12 -22.32
CA CYS A 130 19.98 8.34 -23.11
C CYS A 130 21.11 9.37 -23.01
N GLY A 131 22.11 9.12 -22.16
CA GLY A 131 23.24 10.01 -21.88
C GLY A 131 23.01 11.04 -20.77
N ALA A 132 21.82 11.11 -20.18
CA ALA A 132 21.53 12.01 -19.07
C ALA A 132 22.02 11.45 -17.72
N GLN A 133 22.43 12.36 -16.82
CA GLN A 133 22.72 12.01 -15.43
C GLN A 133 21.41 11.80 -14.66
N VAL A 134 21.29 10.64 -14.02
CA VAL A 134 20.09 10.23 -13.31
C VAL A 134 20.22 10.53 -11.82
N SER A 135 19.28 11.30 -11.27
CA SER A 135 19.17 11.55 -9.84
C SER A 135 18.59 10.35 -9.09
N VAL A 136 18.86 10.26 -7.79
CA VAL A 136 18.49 9.09 -6.94
C VAL A 136 16.99 8.80 -6.85
N ASP A 137 16.13 9.70 -7.30
CA ASP A 137 14.69 9.74 -7.04
C ASP A 137 13.84 8.94 -8.05
N GLY A 138 14.44 8.29 -9.05
CA GLY A 138 13.69 7.44 -9.97
C GLY A 138 12.95 8.19 -11.09
N ARG A 139 12.76 9.50 -10.97
CA ARG A 139 11.84 10.26 -11.83
C ARG A 139 12.28 10.35 -13.29
N HIS A 140 13.58 10.33 -13.54
CA HIS A 140 14.11 10.37 -14.90
C HIS A 140 13.59 9.21 -15.74
N GLY A 141 13.57 7.98 -15.20
CA GLY A 141 13.09 6.80 -15.94
C GLY A 141 11.63 6.92 -16.39
N LEU A 142 10.81 7.59 -15.57
CA LEU A 142 9.40 7.86 -15.87
C LEU A 142 9.19 8.86 -17.03
N HIS A 143 10.21 9.61 -17.42
CA HIS A 143 10.11 10.55 -18.56
C HIS A 143 10.99 10.13 -19.74
N CYS A 144 12.07 9.40 -19.45
CA CYS A 144 13.02 8.92 -20.44
C CYS A 144 12.49 7.69 -21.20
N GLY A 145 11.70 6.83 -20.54
CA GLY A 145 11.05 5.68 -21.17
C GLY A 145 9.86 6.11 -22.04
N LYS A 146 9.67 5.46 -23.19
CA LYS A 146 8.61 5.79 -24.18
C LYS A 146 7.18 5.44 -23.74
N GLY A 147 6.91 5.18 -22.46
CA GLY A 147 5.65 4.58 -22.03
C GLY A 147 5.23 4.77 -20.57
N SER A 148 5.69 5.81 -19.87
CA SER A 148 5.27 5.98 -18.47
C SER A 148 3.79 6.30 -18.35
N VAL A 149 3.15 5.66 -17.37
CA VAL A 149 1.81 5.98 -16.89
C VAL A 149 1.94 6.76 -15.58
N GLU A 150 0.88 7.46 -15.17
CA GLU A 150 0.79 8.28 -13.98
C GLU A 150 1.41 7.62 -12.72
N THR A 151 2.35 8.33 -12.08
CA THR A 151 3.34 7.77 -11.15
C THR A 151 2.78 7.42 -9.77
N PHE A 152 1.79 8.18 -9.30
CA PHE A 152 1.35 8.11 -7.90
C PHE A 152 0.00 7.38 -7.72
N GLY A 153 -0.54 6.84 -8.82
CA GLY A 153 -1.65 5.90 -8.81
C GLY A 153 -3.09 6.42 -8.69
N PRO A 154 -3.42 7.73 -8.60
CA PRO A 154 -4.81 8.13 -8.68
C PRO A 154 -5.25 7.96 -10.13
N TRP A 155 -6.51 7.63 -10.32
CA TRP A 155 -7.06 7.52 -11.66
C TRP A 155 -7.84 8.79 -11.98
N SER A 156 -7.82 9.20 -13.24
CA SER A 156 -8.72 10.26 -13.70
C SER A 156 -10.17 9.87 -13.41
N LYS A 157 -11.06 10.87 -13.31
CA LYS A 157 -12.47 10.61 -13.02
C LYS A 157 -13.09 9.69 -14.08
N GLU A 158 -12.72 9.89 -15.34
CA GLU A 158 -13.16 9.09 -16.47
C GLU A 158 -12.67 7.64 -16.36
N ALA A 159 -11.41 7.44 -15.96
CA ALA A 159 -10.86 6.10 -15.73
C ALA A 159 -11.55 5.40 -14.56
N GLN A 160 -11.84 6.12 -13.48
CA GLN A 160 -12.60 5.59 -12.35
C GLN A 160 -14.01 5.16 -12.77
N ASP A 161 -14.71 5.99 -13.54
CA ASP A 161 -16.07 5.71 -13.99
C ASP A 161 -16.11 4.54 -14.98
N LEU A 162 -15.11 4.43 -15.85
CA LEU A 162 -14.93 3.28 -16.73
C LEU A 162 -14.73 1.99 -15.92
N VAL A 163 -13.78 1.98 -14.98
CA VAL A 163 -13.51 0.78 -14.18
C VAL A 163 -14.67 0.45 -13.26
N HIS A 164 -15.39 1.44 -12.74
CA HIS A 164 -16.63 1.23 -12.01
C HIS A 164 -17.67 0.49 -12.87
N THR A 165 -17.85 0.93 -14.11
CA THR A 165 -18.77 0.31 -15.07
C THR A 165 -18.36 -1.13 -15.38
N ILE A 166 -17.10 -1.35 -15.72
CA ILE A 166 -16.57 -2.71 -15.99
C ILE A 166 -16.72 -3.59 -14.76
N GLY A 167 -16.33 -3.10 -13.58
CA GLY A 167 -16.42 -3.84 -12.32
C GLY A 167 -17.86 -4.22 -11.94
N THR A 168 -18.83 -3.35 -12.24
CA THR A 168 -20.26 -3.62 -12.03
C THR A 168 -20.76 -4.72 -12.96
N ASN A 169 -20.40 -4.64 -14.24
CA ASN A 169 -20.77 -5.67 -15.22
C ASN A 169 -20.12 -7.01 -14.90
N LEU A 170 -18.85 -7.02 -14.50
CA LEU A 170 -18.15 -8.23 -14.06
C LEU A 170 -18.85 -8.87 -12.86
N ASN A 171 -19.25 -8.08 -11.87
CA ASN A 171 -19.99 -8.59 -10.71
C ASN A 171 -21.35 -9.20 -11.13
N GLN A 172 -22.10 -8.54 -12.02
CA GLN A 172 -23.37 -9.08 -12.52
C GLN A 172 -23.21 -10.43 -13.24
N ILE A 173 -22.12 -10.60 -13.99
CA ILE A 173 -21.86 -11.84 -14.76
C ILE A 173 -21.27 -12.94 -13.87
N SER A 174 -20.32 -12.62 -13.00
CA SER A 174 -19.60 -13.61 -12.18
C SER A 174 -20.33 -13.98 -10.89
N GLY A 175 -21.20 -13.11 -10.38
CA GLY A 175 -21.79 -13.20 -9.04
C GLY A 175 -20.83 -12.85 -7.90
N ASP A 176 -19.56 -12.51 -8.17
CA ASP A 176 -18.59 -12.14 -7.14
C ASP A 176 -18.58 -10.63 -6.90
N SER A 177 -19.05 -10.22 -5.71
CA SER A 177 -19.10 -8.82 -5.27
C SER A 177 -17.73 -8.14 -5.22
N ARG A 178 -16.63 -8.91 -5.18
CA ARG A 178 -15.25 -8.42 -5.15
C ARG A 178 -14.65 -8.21 -6.54
N SER A 179 -15.37 -8.55 -7.62
CA SER A 179 -14.87 -8.46 -9.00
C SER A 179 -14.26 -7.10 -9.32
N LYS A 180 -14.91 -6.01 -8.86
CA LYS A 180 -14.38 -4.65 -9.01
C LYS A 180 -13.04 -4.46 -8.28
N GLN A 181 -12.94 -4.92 -7.04
CA GLN A 181 -11.72 -4.80 -6.24
C GLN A 181 -10.55 -5.53 -6.92
N PHE A 182 -10.78 -6.75 -7.40
CA PHE A 182 -9.74 -7.52 -8.11
C PHE A 182 -9.33 -6.85 -9.42
N LEU A 183 -10.28 -6.29 -10.16
CA LEU A 183 -9.97 -5.50 -11.37
C LEU A 183 -9.09 -4.29 -11.02
N THR A 184 -9.47 -3.52 -10.00
CA THR A 184 -8.71 -2.35 -9.57
C THR A 184 -7.30 -2.69 -9.13
N GLN A 185 -7.15 -3.75 -8.34
CA GLN A 185 -5.85 -4.27 -7.91
C GLN A 185 -4.96 -4.67 -9.10
N ARG A 186 -5.52 -5.37 -10.09
CA ARG A 186 -4.77 -5.83 -11.27
C ARG A 186 -4.34 -4.68 -12.16
N ILE A 187 -5.20 -3.68 -12.39
CA ILE A 187 -4.84 -2.47 -13.13
C ILE A 187 -3.75 -1.70 -12.38
N SER A 188 -3.93 -1.52 -11.07
CA SER A 188 -2.95 -0.82 -10.22
C SER A 188 -1.58 -1.51 -10.26
N LEU A 189 -1.53 -2.84 -10.14
CA LEU A 189 -0.29 -3.62 -10.28
C LEU A 189 0.35 -3.50 -11.67
N ALA A 190 -0.45 -3.51 -12.74
CA ALA A 190 0.07 -3.34 -14.09
C ALA A 190 0.74 -1.97 -14.28
N ILE A 191 0.13 -0.90 -13.75
CA ILE A 191 0.72 0.45 -13.75
C ILE A 191 2.05 0.46 -13.00
N GLN A 192 2.08 -0.10 -11.78
CA GLN A 192 3.32 -0.15 -10.99
C GLN A 192 4.43 -0.94 -11.71
N ARG A 193 4.08 -2.06 -12.35
CA ARG A 193 5.04 -2.82 -13.17
C ARG A 193 5.59 -2.00 -14.34
N GLY A 194 4.74 -1.25 -15.03
CA GLY A 194 5.16 -0.34 -16.11
C GLY A 194 6.10 0.76 -15.61
N ASN A 195 5.77 1.38 -14.47
CA ASN A 195 6.59 2.42 -13.86
C ASN A 195 7.96 1.89 -13.44
N ALA A 196 8.00 0.73 -12.78
CA ALA A 196 9.25 0.05 -12.46
C ALA A 196 10.05 -0.26 -13.72
N ALA A 197 9.43 -0.87 -14.74
CA ALA A 197 10.11 -1.18 -15.99
C ALA A 197 10.74 0.06 -16.65
N CYS A 198 10.04 1.19 -16.70
CA CYS A 198 10.59 2.45 -17.21
C CYS A 198 11.84 2.91 -16.43
N VAL A 199 11.87 2.66 -15.11
CA VAL A 199 13.04 2.94 -14.27
C VAL A 199 14.18 1.93 -14.48
N PHE A 200 13.87 0.67 -14.78
CA PHE A 200 14.89 -0.32 -15.09
C PHE A 200 15.51 -0.11 -16.48
N GLU A 201 14.72 0.35 -17.45
CA GLU A 201 15.19 0.60 -18.83
C GLU A 201 16.25 1.69 -18.91
N THR A 202 16.39 2.56 -17.91
CA THR A 202 17.46 3.56 -17.89
C THR A 202 18.83 3.00 -17.53
N LEU A 203 18.89 1.77 -17.00
CA LEU A 203 20.15 1.11 -16.62
C LEU A 203 20.95 0.67 -17.86
N THR A 204 22.27 0.87 -17.81
CA THR A 204 23.18 0.34 -18.84
C THR A 204 23.46 -1.14 -18.60
N SER A 205 23.77 -1.91 -19.65
CA SER A 205 24.11 -3.34 -19.54
C SER A 205 25.31 -3.64 -18.64
N SER A 206 26.14 -2.63 -18.35
CA SER A 206 27.32 -2.73 -17.49
C SER A 206 27.04 -2.49 -16.01
N THR A 207 25.83 -2.05 -15.62
CA THR A 207 25.53 -1.74 -14.21
C THR A 207 24.71 -2.86 -13.59
N SER A 208 25.26 -3.57 -12.59
CA SER A 208 24.53 -4.62 -11.90
C SER A 208 23.46 -4.02 -10.98
N MET A 209 22.32 -4.69 -10.83
CA MET A 209 21.23 -4.21 -9.98
C MET A 209 21.69 -4.08 -8.51
N GLU A 210 22.52 -5.01 -8.03
CA GLU A 210 23.01 -5.00 -6.64
C GLU A 210 23.88 -3.77 -6.31
N GLU A 211 24.56 -3.18 -7.29
CA GLU A 211 25.42 -2.00 -7.09
C GLU A 211 24.64 -0.69 -6.98
N ILE A 212 23.45 -0.66 -7.58
CA ILE A 212 22.67 0.56 -7.81
C ILE A 212 21.59 0.74 -6.75
N PHE A 213 20.95 -0.34 -6.31
CA PHE A 213 19.93 -0.28 -5.27
C PHE A 213 20.56 0.01 -3.90
N TYR A 214 19.94 0.91 -3.14
CA TYR A 214 20.25 1.02 -1.72
C TYR A 214 19.86 -0.31 -1.06
N LEU A 215 20.86 -1.13 -0.75
CA LEU A 215 20.72 -2.35 0.05
C LEU A 215 20.17 -1.94 1.42
N THR A 216 18.94 -2.35 1.69
CA THR A 216 18.35 -2.43 3.04
C THR A 216 17.52 -3.68 3.09
#